data_AF-A0A4R4FKH2-F1
#
_entry.id   AF-A0A4R4FKH2-F1
#
_cell.length_a   1.000
_cell.length_b   1.000
_cell.length_c   1.000
_cell.angle_alpha   90.00
_cell.angle_beta   90.00
_cell.angle_gamma   90.00
#
_symmetry.space_group_name_H-M   'P 1'
#
loop_
_entity.id
_entity.type
_entity.pdbx_description
1 polymer ?
#
loop_
_entity_poly.entity_id
_entity_poly.type
_entity_poly.pdbx_seq_one_letter_code
_entity_poly.pdbx_strand_id
1 'polypeptide(L)'
;MDKIHTISELLKEIIEFKSVVSNEQIYYRGQKNGKRAGWTLLPTFYRERKDYPNISFYFDKQEELNTIYKFIEKNYDYFKNIAFNDLISIINILQHYGFPTRVLDVTQNPLVALYFALEKVEKDDGNEPVIYLIYAEKSNAGYLINNELEKFYNEEFGQKKRLNPMILVNGCVLSERIRNQKGDFILYFEEGDINENRSFTIKELQISTDSIESLKEELNLLGISEATIYPSLATETLILKEQLQNSAQQRDIKEKVKISMSKGLSDTKEVVSNVLGDKLADRKFLDKKKMFAEINIKQ
;
A
#
# COMPACT_ATOMS: atom_id res chain seq x y z
N MET A 1 -12.03 19.59 10.13
CA MET A 1 -10.74 18.92 9.85
C MET A 1 -10.50 19.11 8.39
N ASP A 2 -9.42 19.81 8.06
CA ASP A 2 -9.07 20.07 6.67
C ASP A 2 -8.67 18.74 6.02
N LYS A 3 -9.20 18.49 4.83
CA LYS A 3 -8.86 17.30 4.04
C LYS A 3 -7.47 17.51 3.43
N ILE A 4 -6.76 16.43 3.20
CA ILE A 4 -5.48 16.44 2.49
C ILE A 4 -5.75 16.48 0.99
N HIS A 5 -5.18 17.49 0.33
CA HIS A 5 -5.26 17.72 -1.10
C HIS A 5 -3.95 17.41 -1.82
N THR A 6 -2.81 17.47 -1.13
CA THR A 6 -1.47 17.30 -1.73
C THR A 6 -0.56 16.45 -0.83
N ILE A 7 0.50 15.88 -1.41
CA ILE A 7 1.53 15.18 -0.60
C ILE A 7 2.23 16.15 0.37
N SER A 8 2.38 17.42 -0.02
CA SER A 8 2.97 18.45 0.87
C SER A 8 2.16 18.65 2.15
N GLU A 9 0.83 18.69 2.04
CA GLU A 9 -0.07 18.78 3.20
C GLU A 9 0.03 17.53 4.08
N LEU A 10 0.08 16.34 3.48
CA LEU A 10 0.31 15.10 4.23
C LEU A 10 1.63 15.17 5.03
N LEU A 11 2.71 15.63 4.41
CA LEU A 11 4.01 15.78 5.09
C LEU A 11 3.94 16.80 6.24
N LYS A 12 3.18 17.88 6.08
CA LYS A 12 2.97 18.87 7.15
C LYS A 12 2.26 18.24 8.36
N GLU A 13 1.18 17.50 8.14
CA GLU A 13 0.46 16.79 9.20
C GLU A 13 1.34 15.75 9.92
N ILE A 14 2.22 15.09 9.17
CA ILE A 14 3.18 14.12 9.70
C ILE A 14 4.19 14.80 10.63
N ILE A 15 4.73 15.94 10.23
CA ILE A 15 5.69 16.72 11.04
C ILE A 15 5.02 17.17 12.34
N GLU A 16 3.78 17.68 12.24
CA GLU A 16 3.01 18.08 13.42
C GLU A 16 2.76 16.89 14.37
N PHE A 17 2.31 15.75 13.83
CA PHE A 17 2.08 14.56 14.64
C PHE A 17 3.36 14.05 15.31
N LYS A 18 4.50 14.06 14.60
CA LYS A 18 5.80 13.71 15.18
C LYS A 18 6.20 14.61 16.35
N SER A 19 5.87 15.90 16.30
CA SER A 19 6.14 16.81 17.42
C SER A 19 5.39 16.44 18.69
N VAL A 20 4.20 15.84 18.57
CA VAL A 20 3.39 15.35 19.71
C VAL A 20 3.99 14.10 20.33
N VAL A 21 4.58 13.22 19.50
CA VAL A 21 5.16 11.93 19.94
C VAL A 21 6.69 11.97 20.06
N SER A 22 7.24 13.14 20.39
CA SER A 22 8.68 13.33 20.66
C SER A 22 9.63 12.90 19.53
N ASN A 23 9.21 13.07 18.27
CA ASN A 23 9.97 12.69 17.07
C ASN A 23 10.34 11.19 16.98
N GLU A 24 9.58 10.32 17.67
CA GLU A 24 9.76 8.88 17.56
C GLU A 24 9.30 8.33 16.20
N GLN A 25 9.60 7.05 15.96
CA GLN A 25 9.15 6.35 14.76
C GLN A 25 7.62 6.26 14.75
N ILE A 26 7.02 6.61 13.61
CA ILE A 26 5.58 6.46 13.37
C ILE A 26 5.34 5.58 12.15
N TYR A 27 4.15 5.01 12.11
CA TYR A 27 3.68 4.07 11.11
C TYR A 27 2.43 4.62 10.46
N TYR A 28 2.12 4.13 9.27
CA TYR A 28 1.06 4.64 8.43
C TYR A 28 0.18 3.51 7.93
N ARG A 29 -1.11 3.79 7.76
CA ARG A 29 -2.03 2.86 7.08
C ARG A 29 -3.01 3.62 6.23
N GLY A 30 -3.06 3.30 4.94
CA GLY A 30 -4.09 3.79 4.03
C GLY A 30 -5.33 2.91 4.06
N GLN A 31 -6.50 3.53 4.03
CA GLN A 31 -7.76 2.83 3.80
C GLN A 31 -8.63 3.63 2.84
N LYS A 32 -9.42 2.91 2.04
CA LYS A 32 -10.40 3.52 1.12
C LYS A 32 -11.55 4.19 1.87
N ASN A 33 -11.75 3.83 3.13
CA ASN A 33 -12.78 4.35 4.01
C ASN A 33 -12.26 4.46 5.44
N GLY A 34 -12.66 5.53 6.12
CA GLY A 34 -12.35 5.82 7.52
C GLY A 34 -13.49 5.50 8.48
N LYS A 35 -13.34 5.96 9.72
CA LYS A 35 -14.31 5.73 10.80
C LYS A 35 -15.72 6.23 10.48
N ARG A 36 -15.85 7.32 9.71
CA ARG A 36 -17.15 7.89 9.31
C ARG A 36 -17.99 6.93 8.48
N ALA A 37 -17.34 6.10 7.68
CA ALA A 37 -17.98 5.05 6.89
C ALA A 37 -18.11 3.72 7.65
N GLY A 38 -17.85 3.70 8.97
CA GLY A 38 -17.91 2.51 9.83
C GLY A 38 -16.68 1.60 9.75
N TRP A 39 -15.63 2.00 9.04
CA TRP A 39 -14.41 1.19 8.93
C TRP A 39 -13.53 1.38 10.17
N THR A 40 -13.06 0.27 10.73
CA THR A 40 -12.21 0.25 11.92
C THR A 40 -10.82 -0.31 11.60
N LEU A 41 -9.84 0.05 12.41
CA LEU A 41 -8.50 -0.53 12.40
C LEU A 41 -8.55 -1.91 13.07
N LEU A 42 -9.15 -2.88 12.38
CA LEU A 42 -9.38 -4.22 12.89
C LEU A 42 -8.83 -5.26 11.89
N PRO A 43 -8.07 -6.28 12.34
CA PRO A 43 -7.62 -7.36 11.46
C PRO A 43 -8.77 -8.13 10.79
N THR A 44 -8.48 -8.76 9.65
CA THR A 44 -9.47 -9.55 8.91
C THR A 44 -10.08 -10.67 9.75
N PHE A 45 -9.29 -11.33 10.60
CA PHE A 45 -9.78 -12.36 11.52
C PHE A 45 -11.00 -11.90 12.35
N TYR A 46 -10.92 -10.72 12.98
CA TYR A 46 -12.01 -10.22 13.83
C TYR A 46 -13.16 -9.61 13.04
N ARG A 47 -12.92 -9.13 11.81
CA ARG A 47 -14.00 -8.72 10.91
C ARG A 47 -14.83 -9.94 10.51
N GLU A 48 -14.18 -10.97 9.97
CA GLU A 48 -14.85 -12.18 9.49
C GLU A 48 -15.49 -12.99 10.63
N ARG A 49 -14.93 -12.93 11.85
CA ARG A 49 -15.56 -13.51 13.04
C ARG A 49 -17.01 -13.03 13.26
N LYS A 50 -17.31 -11.78 12.90
CA LYS A 50 -18.66 -11.20 13.04
C LYS A 50 -19.61 -11.75 11.99
N ASP A 51 -19.11 -11.98 10.79
CA ASP A 51 -19.87 -12.53 9.66
C ASP A 51 -20.07 -14.05 9.80
N TYR A 52 -19.12 -14.73 10.43
CA TYR A 52 -19.09 -16.20 10.58
C TYR A 52 -18.94 -16.66 12.05
N PRO A 53 -19.88 -16.29 12.96
CA PRO A 53 -19.72 -16.49 14.40
C PRO A 53 -19.71 -17.97 14.84
N ASN A 54 -20.19 -18.89 13.99
CA ASN A 54 -20.31 -20.32 14.31
C ASN A 54 -19.14 -21.18 13.80
N ILE A 55 -18.12 -20.57 13.19
CA ILE A 55 -16.94 -21.31 12.72
C ILE A 55 -15.90 -21.37 13.84
N SER A 56 -15.52 -22.57 14.28
CA SER A 56 -14.60 -22.80 15.41
C SER A 56 -13.27 -22.06 15.27
N PHE A 57 -12.76 -21.92 14.04
CA PHE A 57 -11.57 -21.13 13.72
C PHE A 57 -11.58 -19.72 14.35
N TYR A 58 -12.76 -19.08 14.48
CA TYR A 58 -12.86 -17.70 14.97
C TYR A 58 -13.00 -17.56 16.48
N PHE A 59 -13.24 -18.63 17.23
CA PHE A 59 -13.45 -18.55 18.70
C PHE A 59 -12.69 -19.59 19.50
N ASP A 60 -12.11 -20.60 18.87
CA ASP A 60 -11.24 -21.59 19.49
C ASP A 60 -9.81 -21.43 18.95
N LYS A 61 -8.89 -21.02 19.83
CA LYS A 61 -7.48 -20.81 19.50
C LYS A 61 -6.79 -22.09 19.03
N GLN A 62 -7.20 -23.24 19.55
CA GLN A 62 -6.62 -24.52 19.13
C GLN A 62 -7.08 -24.87 17.72
N GLU A 63 -8.34 -24.60 17.37
CA GLU A 63 -8.83 -24.78 15.99
C GLU A 63 -8.21 -23.78 15.01
N GLU A 64 -7.96 -22.54 15.42
CA GLU A 64 -7.17 -21.58 14.65
C GLU A 64 -5.77 -22.13 14.34
N LEU A 65 -5.04 -22.55 15.37
CA LEU A 65 -3.69 -23.10 15.23
C LEU A 65 -3.66 -24.39 14.39
N ASN A 66 -4.59 -25.31 14.64
CA ASN A 66 -4.74 -26.54 13.87
C ASN A 66 -5.01 -26.26 12.39
N THR A 67 -5.80 -25.23 12.08
CA THR A 67 -6.09 -24.83 10.69
C THR A 67 -4.83 -24.29 10.00
N ILE A 68 -4.05 -23.46 10.70
CA ILE A 68 -2.77 -22.95 10.22
C ILE A 68 -1.80 -24.09 9.93
N TYR A 69 -1.65 -25.05 10.85
CA TYR A 69 -0.75 -26.18 10.66
C TYR A 69 -1.18 -27.12 9.54
N LYS A 70 -2.48 -27.42 9.40
CA LYS A 70 -3.01 -28.17 8.26
C LYS A 70 -2.71 -27.47 6.92
N PHE A 71 -2.74 -26.14 6.89
CA PHE A 71 -2.39 -25.38 5.70
C PHE A 71 -0.90 -25.52 5.37
N ILE A 72 -0.02 -25.42 6.37
CA ILE A 72 1.43 -25.59 6.20
C ILE A 72 1.75 -26.99 5.67
N GLU A 73 1.20 -28.05 6.29
CA GLU A 73 1.45 -29.44 5.89
C GLU A 73 1.08 -29.70 4.42
N LYS A 74 -0.06 -29.16 3.97
CA LYS A 74 -0.51 -29.27 2.57
C LYS A 74 0.36 -28.50 1.59
N ASN A 75 1.08 -27.48 2.06
CA ASN A 75 1.89 -26.57 1.25
C ASN A 75 3.37 -26.59 1.66
N TYR A 76 3.88 -27.75 2.11
CA TYR A 76 5.19 -27.90 2.73
C TYR A 76 6.34 -27.21 1.96
N ASP A 77 6.36 -27.31 0.62
CA ASP A 77 7.40 -26.72 -0.21
C ASP A 77 7.53 -25.19 -0.06
N TYR A 78 6.43 -24.50 0.23
CA TYR A 78 6.42 -23.05 0.48
C TYR A 78 6.95 -22.69 1.87
N PHE A 79 6.83 -23.60 2.84
CA PHE A 79 7.19 -23.36 4.24
C PHE A 79 8.46 -24.08 4.68
N LYS A 80 9.09 -24.90 3.83
CA LYS A 80 10.24 -25.75 4.18
C LYS A 80 11.45 -25.02 4.78
N ASN A 81 11.58 -23.72 4.51
CA ASN A 81 12.67 -22.87 5.02
C ASN A 81 12.27 -22.05 6.26
N ILE A 82 11.07 -22.28 6.81
CA ILE A 82 10.52 -21.58 7.96
C ILE A 82 10.36 -22.59 9.07
N ALA A 83 10.89 -22.29 10.25
CA ALA A 83 10.72 -23.17 11.40
C ALA A 83 9.24 -23.28 11.74
N PHE A 84 8.78 -24.49 12.08
CA PHE A 84 7.36 -24.75 12.36
C PHE A 84 6.81 -23.94 13.54
N ASN A 85 7.69 -23.56 14.48
CA ASN A 85 7.37 -22.72 15.63
C ASN A 85 7.59 -21.21 15.38
N ASP A 86 8.01 -20.82 14.17
CA ASP A 86 8.10 -19.41 13.77
C ASP A 86 6.72 -18.88 13.32
N LEU A 87 5.80 -18.81 14.29
CA LEU A 87 4.40 -18.47 14.08
C LEU A 87 4.20 -17.08 13.46
N ILE A 88 5.01 -16.08 13.84
CA ILE A 88 4.89 -14.74 13.28
C ILE A 88 5.23 -14.74 11.78
N SER A 89 6.26 -15.50 11.37
CA SER A 89 6.64 -15.60 9.96
C SER A 89 5.58 -16.32 9.14
N ILE A 90 5.00 -17.38 9.71
CA ILE A 90 3.87 -18.10 9.13
C ILE A 90 2.67 -17.16 8.96
N ILE A 91 2.27 -16.44 10.01
CA ILE A 91 1.13 -15.51 9.99
C ILE A 91 1.34 -14.41 8.94
N ASN A 92 2.55 -13.88 8.82
CA ASN A 92 2.86 -12.85 7.82
C ASN A 92 2.68 -13.38 6.39
N ILE A 93 3.04 -14.63 6.12
CA ILE A 93 2.82 -15.27 4.81
C ILE A 93 1.33 -15.50 4.56
N LEU A 94 0.62 -16.01 5.56
CA LEU A 94 -0.83 -16.23 5.46
C LEU A 94 -1.56 -14.91 5.15
N GLN A 95 -1.23 -13.84 5.87
CA GLN A 95 -1.76 -12.49 5.63
C GLN A 95 -1.47 -12.01 4.21
N HIS A 96 -0.25 -12.23 3.71
CA HIS A 96 0.15 -11.85 2.35
C HIS A 96 -0.77 -12.47 1.29
N TYR A 97 -1.17 -13.72 1.47
CA TYR A 97 -2.07 -14.47 0.58
C TYR A 97 -3.56 -14.29 0.91
N GLY A 98 -3.91 -13.38 1.82
CA GLY A 98 -5.30 -13.04 2.12
C GLY A 98 -6.00 -13.97 3.10
N PHE A 99 -5.26 -14.81 3.82
CA PHE A 99 -5.83 -15.62 4.89
C PHE A 99 -6.30 -14.71 6.05
N PRO A 100 -7.42 -15.02 6.71
CA PRO A 100 -7.89 -14.23 7.86
C PRO A 100 -6.92 -14.40 9.04
N THR A 101 -6.11 -13.37 9.31
CA THR A 101 -5.15 -13.37 10.43
C THR A 101 -5.44 -12.27 11.45
N ARG A 102 -4.83 -12.40 12.61
CA ARG A 102 -4.87 -11.44 13.73
C ARG A 102 -3.92 -10.25 13.55
N VAL A 103 -3.25 -10.12 12.39
CA VAL A 103 -2.36 -8.98 12.11
C VAL A 103 -3.06 -7.91 11.29
N LEU A 104 -2.72 -6.66 11.59
CA LEU A 104 -3.11 -5.48 10.82
C LEU A 104 -1.88 -4.88 10.16
N ASP A 105 -1.91 -4.74 8.83
CA ASP A 105 -0.78 -4.20 8.09
C ASP A 105 -0.57 -2.70 8.35
N VAL A 106 0.68 -2.30 8.60
CA VAL A 106 1.11 -0.89 8.64
C VAL A 106 2.41 -0.74 7.85
N THR A 107 2.77 0.48 7.48
CA THR A 107 4.01 0.76 6.74
C THR A 107 4.78 1.89 7.39
N GLN A 108 6.10 1.88 7.28
CA GLN A 108 6.95 3.01 7.66
C GLN A 108 7.00 4.11 6.58
N ASN A 109 6.41 3.89 5.41
CA ASN A 109 6.41 4.83 4.30
C ASN A 109 5.03 5.49 4.12
N PRO A 110 4.90 6.80 4.35
CA PRO A 110 3.62 7.49 4.22
C PRO A 110 3.07 7.47 2.79
N LEU A 111 3.95 7.40 1.78
CA LEU A 111 3.52 7.34 0.38
C LEU A 111 2.96 5.97 0.00
N VAL A 112 3.47 4.90 0.63
CA VAL A 112 2.90 3.54 0.48
C VAL A 112 1.51 3.49 1.11
N ALA A 113 1.33 4.11 2.28
CA ALA A 113 0.00 4.23 2.88
C ALA A 113 -0.94 5.08 2.02
N LEU A 114 -0.48 6.21 1.48
CA LEU A 114 -1.28 7.01 0.54
C LEU A 114 -1.68 6.18 -0.69
N TYR A 115 -0.76 5.41 -1.26
CA TYR A 115 -1.08 4.49 -2.35
C TYR A 115 -2.20 3.51 -1.97
N PHE A 116 -2.13 2.86 -0.80
CA PHE A 116 -3.19 1.95 -0.35
C PHE A 116 -4.53 2.63 -0.06
N ALA A 117 -4.51 3.90 0.34
CA ALA A 117 -5.74 4.68 0.52
C ALA A 117 -6.44 4.98 -0.82
N LEU A 118 -5.67 5.12 -1.89
CA LEU A 118 -6.15 5.54 -3.22
C LEU A 118 -6.29 4.38 -4.22
N GLU A 119 -5.69 3.22 -3.97
CA GLU A 119 -5.75 2.10 -4.90
C GLU A 119 -7.21 1.67 -5.15
N LYS A 120 -7.60 1.59 -6.42
CA LYS A 120 -8.99 1.25 -6.82
C LYS A 120 -10.07 2.14 -6.19
N VAL A 121 -9.72 3.39 -5.84
CA VAL A 121 -10.67 4.45 -5.51
C VAL A 121 -10.77 5.36 -6.72
N GLU A 122 -11.99 5.69 -7.13
CA GLU A 122 -12.29 6.61 -8.22
C GLU A 122 -13.04 7.83 -7.70
N LYS A 123 -13.06 8.89 -8.50
CA LYS A 123 -13.87 10.06 -8.17
C LYS A 123 -15.35 9.67 -8.20
N ASP A 124 -16.09 10.09 -7.18
CA ASP A 124 -17.54 9.91 -7.04
C ASP A 124 -18.00 8.43 -6.88
N ASP A 125 -17.10 7.52 -6.47
CA ASP A 125 -17.41 6.11 -6.22
C ASP A 125 -18.02 5.84 -4.82
N GLY A 126 -18.19 6.89 -4.02
CA GLY A 126 -18.73 6.83 -2.65
C GLY A 126 -17.71 6.51 -1.56
N ASN A 127 -16.44 6.25 -1.91
CA ASN A 127 -15.38 6.03 -0.92
C ASN A 127 -14.88 7.35 -0.31
N GLU A 128 -14.52 7.28 0.98
CA GLU A 128 -13.92 8.38 1.73
C GLU A 128 -12.50 7.99 2.17
N PRO A 129 -11.48 8.12 1.30
CA PRO A 129 -10.14 7.64 1.58
C PRO A 129 -9.49 8.37 2.76
N VAL A 130 -8.76 7.62 3.58
CA VAL A 130 -8.08 8.10 4.79
C VAL A 130 -6.67 7.52 4.93
N ILE A 131 -5.82 8.25 5.64
CA ILE A 131 -4.53 7.75 6.14
C ILE A 131 -4.55 7.85 7.66
N TYR A 132 -4.15 6.77 8.33
CA TYR A 132 -3.88 6.77 9.75
C TYR A 132 -2.40 7.01 9.98
N LEU A 133 -2.07 7.94 10.87
CA LEU A 133 -0.76 8.08 11.51
C LEU A 133 -0.82 7.34 12.84
N ILE A 134 0.12 6.44 13.08
CA ILE A 134 0.11 5.53 14.20
C ILE A 134 1.47 5.60 14.91
N TYR A 135 1.45 5.97 16.17
CA TYR A 135 2.59 5.85 17.06
C TYR A 135 2.33 4.70 18.05
N ALA A 136 3.38 3.95 18.38
CA ALA A 136 3.33 2.90 19.39
C ALA A 136 4.46 3.14 20.40
N GLU A 137 4.14 3.18 21.69
CA GLU A 137 5.12 3.39 22.77
C GLU A 137 6.22 2.32 22.81
N LYS A 138 5.89 1.12 22.33
CA LYS A 138 6.80 -0.03 22.28
C LYS A 138 6.60 -0.80 20.99
N SER A 139 7.70 -1.26 20.41
CA SER A 139 7.71 -2.22 19.31
C SER A 139 8.57 -3.41 19.68
N ASN A 140 8.18 -4.59 19.20
CA ASN A 140 8.91 -5.84 19.43
C ASN A 140 9.38 -6.41 18.09
N ALA A 141 10.59 -6.99 18.07
CA ALA A 141 11.05 -7.76 16.93
C ALA A 141 10.24 -9.06 16.79
N GLY A 142 9.95 -9.50 15.57
CA GLY A 142 9.15 -10.71 15.31
C GLY A 142 9.60 -11.96 16.09
N TYR A 143 10.91 -12.19 16.20
CA TYR A 143 11.43 -13.33 16.99
C TYR A 143 11.00 -13.29 18.47
N LEU A 144 10.96 -12.11 19.08
CA LEU A 144 10.51 -11.95 20.48
C LEU A 144 9.00 -12.24 20.62
N ILE A 145 8.23 -11.93 19.58
CA ILE A 145 6.78 -12.16 19.53
C ILE A 145 6.42 -13.64 19.40
N ASN A 146 7.27 -14.49 18.80
CA ASN A 146 6.98 -15.92 18.70
C ASN A 146 6.74 -16.55 20.07
N ASN A 147 7.56 -16.20 21.07
CA ASN A 147 7.36 -16.68 22.44
C ASN A 147 6.03 -16.22 23.05
N GLU A 148 5.53 -15.04 22.67
CA GLU A 148 4.23 -14.52 23.13
C GLU A 148 3.07 -15.17 22.37
N LEU A 149 3.24 -15.46 21.07
CA LEU A 149 2.27 -16.22 20.27
C LEU A 149 2.16 -17.68 20.74
N GLU A 150 3.28 -18.36 20.98
CA GLU A 150 3.29 -19.71 21.53
C GLU A 150 2.55 -19.76 22.87
N LYS A 151 2.80 -18.79 23.75
CA LYS A 151 2.03 -18.66 25.00
C LYS A 151 0.56 -18.38 24.73
N PHE A 152 0.24 -17.44 23.86
CA PHE A 152 -1.15 -17.10 23.55
C PHE A 152 -1.98 -18.30 23.07
N TYR A 153 -1.39 -19.18 22.24
CA TYR A 153 -2.07 -20.38 21.74
C TYR A 153 -2.04 -21.55 22.73
N ASN A 154 -0.96 -21.73 23.49
CA ASN A 154 -0.78 -22.88 24.39
C ASN A 154 -1.21 -22.64 25.84
N GLU A 155 -1.45 -21.40 26.26
CA GLU A 155 -1.90 -21.09 27.62
C GLU A 155 -3.32 -21.63 27.87
N GLU A 156 -3.42 -22.67 28.70
CA GLU A 156 -4.65 -23.02 29.40
C GLU A 156 -5.03 -21.89 30.37
N PHE A 157 -6.33 -21.59 30.47
CA PHE A 157 -6.92 -20.59 31.37
C PHE A 157 -6.35 -20.69 32.80
N GLY A 158 -5.30 -19.92 33.15
CA GLY A 158 -4.73 -20.03 34.49
C GLY A 158 -3.53 -19.14 34.83
N GLN A 159 -2.57 -18.93 33.93
CA GLN A 159 -1.41 -18.06 34.20
C GLN A 159 -1.65 -16.65 33.66
N LYS A 160 -2.24 -15.79 34.50
CA LYS A 160 -2.55 -14.39 34.20
C LYS A 160 -1.28 -13.50 34.14
N LYS A 161 -0.35 -13.75 33.23
CA LYS A 161 0.46 -12.63 32.74
C LYS A 161 -0.42 -11.94 31.70
N ARG A 162 -0.97 -10.77 32.05
CA ARG A 162 -1.76 -9.96 31.10
C ARG A 162 -0.83 -9.58 29.93
N LEU A 163 -0.94 -10.30 28.82
CA LEU A 163 -0.37 -9.86 27.55
C LEU A 163 -0.99 -8.49 27.21
N ASN A 164 -0.21 -7.61 26.59
CA ASN A 164 -0.80 -6.42 26.01
C ASN A 164 -1.76 -6.89 24.89
N PRO A 165 -3.03 -6.47 24.86
CA PRO A 165 -3.99 -6.95 23.85
C PRO A 165 -3.52 -6.70 22.41
N MET A 166 -2.68 -5.68 22.19
CA MET A 166 -2.13 -5.34 20.87
C MET A 166 -0.66 -4.97 21.00
N ILE A 167 0.16 -5.42 20.06
CA ILE A 167 1.60 -5.10 20.02
C ILE A 167 2.00 -4.76 18.60
N LEU A 168 2.80 -3.70 18.45
CA LEU A 168 3.46 -3.40 17.19
C LEU A 168 4.67 -4.32 17.00
N VAL A 169 4.67 -5.02 15.87
CA VAL A 169 5.69 -5.98 15.49
C VAL A 169 6.47 -5.43 14.31
N ASN A 170 7.77 -5.25 14.49
CA ASN A 170 8.64 -4.90 13.38
C ASN A 170 8.72 -6.09 12.42
N GLY A 171 8.36 -5.85 11.16
CA GLY A 171 8.22 -6.81 10.09
C GLY A 171 9.50 -7.59 9.89
N CYS A 172 9.35 -8.91 9.78
CA CYS A 172 10.41 -9.76 9.30
C CYS A 172 10.43 -9.71 7.78
N VAL A 173 11.62 -9.54 7.20
CA VAL A 173 11.85 -9.41 5.76
C VAL A 173 11.72 -10.77 5.06
N LEU A 174 10.50 -11.32 5.04
CA LEU A 174 10.23 -12.68 4.54
C LEU A 174 9.87 -12.72 3.06
N SER A 175 9.35 -11.62 2.50
CA SER A 175 9.00 -11.51 1.08
C SER A 175 9.43 -10.18 0.49
N GLU A 176 9.60 -10.15 -0.84
CA GLU A 176 9.95 -8.94 -1.58
C GLU A 176 8.86 -7.87 -1.49
N ARG A 177 7.59 -8.27 -1.52
CA ARG A 177 6.46 -7.36 -1.30
C ARG A 177 6.54 -6.68 0.07
N ILE A 178 6.80 -7.42 1.15
CA ILE A 178 6.94 -6.84 2.50
C ILE A 178 8.12 -5.84 2.55
N ARG A 179 9.23 -6.16 1.88
CA ARG A 179 10.39 -5.24 1.77
C ARG A 179 10.01 -3.94 1.07
N ASN A 180 9.37 -4.03 -0.09
CA ASN A 180 9.06 -2.85 -0.90
C ASN A 180 8.02 -1.96 -0.22
N GLN A 181 7.12 -2.56 0.54
CA GLN A 181 6.13 -1.84 1.34
C GLN A 181 6.72 -1.20 2.59
N LYS A 182 7.96 -1.54 3.00
CA LYS A 182 8.47 -1.29 4.36
C LYS A 182 7.42 -1.66 5.41
N GLY A 183 6.86 -2.86 5.24
CA GLY A 183 5.69 -3.34 5.98
C GLY A 183 6.06 -3.81 7.38
N ASP A 184 5.34 -3.29 8.36
CA ASP A 184 5.30 -3.77 9.74
C ASP A 184 3.85 -4.19 10.05
N PHE A 185 3.61 -4.76 11.24
CA PHE A 185 2.28 -5.25 11.58
C PHE A 185 1.91 -4.89 13.01
N ILE A 186 0.62 -4.71 13.26
CA ILE A 186 0.07 -4.68 14.61
C ILE A 186 -0.60 -6.02 14.85
N LEU A 187 -0.07 -6.80 15.80
CA LEU A 187 -0.64 -8.08 16.20
C LEU A 187 -1.68 -7.84 17.30
N TYR A 188 -2.88 -8.38 17.10
CA TYR A 188 -3.98 -8.31 18.06
C TYR A 188 -4.15 -9.69 18.72
N PHE A 189 -3.73 -9.83 19.97
CA PHE A 189 -4.04 -11.02 20.75
C PHE A 189 -5.52 -11.10 21.11
N GLU A 190 -6.15 -9.94 21.33
CA GLU A 190 -7.57 -9.83 21.64
C GLU A 190 -8.25 -8.81 20.73
N GLU A 191 -9.56 -8.97 20.54
CA GLU A 191 -10.37 -7.97 19.84
C GLU A 191 -10.45 -6.70 20.68
N GLY A 192 -10.28 -5.54 20.06
CA GLY A 192 -10.46 -4.26 20.72
C GLY A 192 -10.29 -3.08 19.78
N ASP A 193 -10.75 -1.91 20.19
CA ASP A 193 -10.44 -0.67 19.50
C ASP A 193 -9.02 -0.21 19.87
N ILE A 194 -8.14 -0.14 18.88
CA ILE A 194 -6.78 0.34 19.04
C ILE A 194 -6.72 1.79 19.55
N ASN A 195 -7.75 2.59 19.32
CA ASN A 195 -7.84 3.96 19.85
C ASN A 195 -8.01 3.99 21.38
N GLU A 196 -8.46 2.90 22.00
CA GLU A 196 -8.60 2.76 23.45
C GLU A 196 -7.33 2.19 24.11
N ASN A 197 -6.37 1.69 23.32
CA ASN A 197 -5.12 1.15 23.81
C ASN A 197 -4.12 2.28 24.08
N ARG A 198 -3.74 2.45 25.36
CA ARG A 198 -2.81 3.51 25.81
C ARG A 198 -1.42 3.41 25.19
N SER A 199 -1.00 2.22 24.75
CA SER A 199 0.28 2.05 24.07
C SER A 199 0.30 2.58 22.64
N PHE A 200 -0.84 3.04 22.12
CA PHE A 200 -0.95 3.58 20.77
C PHE A 200 -1.51 5.01 20.79
N THR A 201 -0.96 5.86 19.93
CA THR A 201 -1.52 7.17 19.61
C THR A 201 -1.83 7.21 18.13
N ILE A 202 -3.06 7.58 17.77
CA ILE A 202 -3.54 7.49 16.38
C ILE A 202 -4.18 8.81 15.95
N LYS A 203 -3.83 9.26 14.74
CA LYS A 203 -4.48 10.37 14.04
C LYS A 203 -5.03 9.89 12.71
N GLU A 204 -6.30 10.11 12.45
CA GLU A 204 -6.93 9.85 11.14
C GLU A 204 -6.90 11.15 10.32
N LEU A 205 -6.41 11.06 9.08
CA LEU A 205 -6.39 12.15 8.10
C LEU A 205 -7.31 11.77 6.94
N GLN A 206 -8.29 12.61 6.63
CA GLN A 206 -9.15 12.42 5.47
C GLN A 206 -8.48 12.98 4.21
N ILE A 207 -8.54 12.23 3.11
CA ILE A 207 -8.06 12.69 1.80
C ILE A 207 -9.23 13.30 1.03
N SER A 208 -8.97 14.39 0.31
CA SER A 208 -9.95 15.00 -0.57
C SER A 208 -10.22 14.12 -1.78
N THR A 209 -11.50 13.79 -2.02
CA THR A 209 -11.94 13.04 -3.19
C THR A 209 -11.69 13.79 -4.51
N ASP A 210 -11.65 15.13 -4.47
CA ASP A 210 -11.30 15.95 -5.64
C ASP A 210 -9.83 15.86 -6.04
N SER A 211 -8.97 15.38 -5.12
CA SER A 211 -7.52 15.31 -5.30
C SER A 211 -7.01 13.89 -5.61
N ILE A 212 -7.91 12.90 -5.79
CA ILE A 212 -7.51 11.49 -5.99
C ILE A 212 -6.58 11.34 -7.19
N GLU A 213 -6.98 11.85 -8.36
CA GLU A 213 -6.21 11.69 -9.59
C GLU A 213 -4.88 12.45 -9.54
N SER A 214 -4.87 13.69 -9.03
CA SER A 214 -3.62 14.45 -8.86
C SER A 214 -2.65 13.77 -7.88
N LEU A 215 -3.14 13.20 -6.78
CA LEU A 215 -2.31 12.48 -5.82
C LEU A 215 -1.76 11.16 -6.41
N LYS A 216 -2.53 10.45 -7.23
CA LYS A 216 -2.02 9.29 -7.98
C LYS A 216 -0.92 9.67 -8.95
N GLU A 217 -1.06 10.80 -9.66
CA GLU A 217 -0.01 11.34 -10.53
C GLU A 217 1.25 11.71 -9.74
N GLU A 218 1.10 12.40 -8.60
CA GLU A 218 2.23 12.73 -7.70
C GLU A 218 2.94 11.47 -7.20
N LEU A 219 2.20 10.44 -6.77
CA LEU A 219 2.77 9.15 -6.34
C LEU A 219 3.58 8.49 -7.46
N ASN A 220 3.03 8.44 -8.68
CA ASN A 220 3.71 7.88 -9.83
C ASN A 220 5.01 8.64 -10.16
N LEU A 221 4.99 9.97 -10.09
CA LEU A 221 6.19 10.81 -10.28
C LEU A 221 7.27 10.54 -9.21
N LEU A 222 6.86 10.22 -7.98
CA LEU A 222 7.74 9.84 -6.88
C LEU A 222 8.15 8.37 -6.89
N GLY A 223 7.75 7.61 -7.93
CA GLY A 223 8.12 6.21 -8.10
C GLY A 223 7.32 5.24 -7.24
N ILE A 224 6.14 5.64 -6.75
CA ILE A 224 5.21 4.77 -6.03
C ILE A 224 4.08 4.38 -6.97
N SER A 225 3.98 3.08 -7.25
CA SER A 225 3.04 2.51 -8.23
C SER A 225 2.73 1.06 -7.89
N GLU A 226 1.72 0.47 -8.54
CA GLU A 226 1.36 -0.94 -8.34
C GLU A 226 2.57 -1.87 -8.52
N ALA A 227 3.40 -1.62 -9.53
CA ALA A 227 4.54 -2.45 -9.84
C ALA A 227 5.70 -2.36 -8.84
N THR A 228 5.87 -1.21 -8.20
CA THR A 228 6.91 -1.05 -7.17
C THR A 228 6.46 -1.65 -5.84
N ILE A 229 5.14 -1.62 -5.56
CA ILE A 229 4.54 -2.14 -4.33
C ILE A 229 4.27 -3.65 -4.39
N TYR A 230 3.86 -4.14 -5.55
CA TYR A 230 3.56 -5.55 -5.84
C TYR A 230 4.46 -6.04 -6.97
N PRO A 231 5.78 -6.17 -6.73
CA PRO A 231 6.66 -6.76 -7.72
C PRO A 231 6.20 -8.19 -7.96
N SER A 232 5.90 -8.49 -9.22
CA SER A 232 5.66 -9.85 -9.65
C SER A 232 6.29 -10.01 -11.02
N LEU A 233 6.77 -11.22 -11.32
CA LEU A 233 7.33 -11.51 -12.64
C LEU A 233 6.32 -11.20 -13.76
N ALA A 234 5.03 -11.39 -13.50
CA ALA A 234 3.96 -10.99 -14.41
C ALA A 234 3.92 -9.47 -14.60
N THR A 235 3.97 -8.70 -13.52
CA THR A 235 3.99 -7.23 -13.55
C THR A 235 5.24 -6.70 -14.27
N GLU A 236 6.41 -7.27 -13.99
CA GLU A 236 7.68 -6.91 -14.66
C GLU A 236 7.64 -7.20 -16.17
N THR A 237 7.05 -8.35 -16.55
CA THR A 237 6.89 -8.72 -17.97
C THR A 237 5.94 -7.75 -18.68
N LEU A 238 4.86 -7.33 -18.02
CA LEU A 238 3.93 -6.34 -18.57
C LEU A 238 4.62 -4.98 -18.77
N ILE A 239 5.38 -4.50 -17.78
CA ILE A 239 6.14 -3.24 -17.90
C ILE A 239 7.12 -3.32 -19.06
N LEU A 240 7.90 -4.40 -19.15
CA LEU A 240 8.88 -4.55 -20.22
C LEU A 240 8.19 -4.55 -21.59
N LYS A 241 7.03 -5.21 -21.71
CA LYS A 241 6.22 -5.22 -22.93
C LYS A 241 5.74 -3.82 -23.30
N GLU A 242 5.22 -3.04 -22.35
CA GLU A 242 4.81 -1.65 -22.58
C GLU A 242 5.98 -0.76 -23.00
N GLN A 243 7.14 -0.89 -22.34
CA GLN A 243 8.36 -0.16 -22.71
C GLN A 243 8.81 -0.49 -24.14
N LEU A 244 8.75 -1.76 -24.55
CA LEU A 244 9.05 -2.17 -25.92
C LEU A 244 8.06 -1.58 -26.92
N GLN A 245 6.76 -1.58 -26.60
CA GLN A 245 5.72 -0.97 -27.45
C GLN A 245 5.89 0.54 -27.58
N ASN A 246 6.15 1.24 -26.48
CA ASN A 246 6.40 2.67 -26.46
C ASN A 246 7.67 3.02 -27.25
N SER A 247 8.72 2.22 -27.12
CA SER A 247 9.96 2.38 -27.89
C SER A 247 9.74 2.18 -29.39
N ALA A 248 8.91 1.20 -29.77
CA ALA A 248 8.53 0.97 -31.16
C ALA A 248 7.73 2.14 -31.73
N GLN A 249 6.72 2.63 -30.99
CA GLN A 249 5.94 3.81 -31.38
C GLN A 249 6.81 5.06 -31.52
N GLN A 250 7.75 5.29 -30.61
CA GLN A 250 8.68 6.42 -30.71
C GLN A 250 9.62 6.32 -31.92
N ARG A 251 10.06 5.10 -32.29
CA ARG A 251 10.85 4.88 -33.51
C ARG A 251 10.01 5.15 -34.76
N ASP A 252 8.79 4.63 -34.83
CA ASP A 252 7.86 4.86 -35.94
C ASP A 252 7.56 6.36 -36.12
N ILE A 253 7.33 7.08 -35.02
CA ILE A 253 7.11 8.53 -35.04
C ILE A 253 8.35 9.25 -35.58
N LYS A 254 9.56 8.91 -35.07
CA LYS A 254 10.82 9.52 -35.56
C LYS A 254 11.05 9.24 -37.05
N GLU A 255 10.72 8.05 -37.52
CA GLU A 255 10.89 7.66 -38.91
C GLU A 255 9.88 8.37 -39.82
N LYS A 256 8.61 8.46 -39.40
CA LYS A 256 7.59 9.28 -40.09
C LYS A 256 7.99 10.74 -40.16
N VAL A 257 8.49 11.33 -39.07
CA VAL A 257 9.01 12.71 -39.06
C VAL A 257 10.16 12.86 -40.06
N LYS A 258 11.12 11.93 -40.06
CA LYS A 258 12.26 11.96 -40.98
C LYS A 258 11.83 11.87 -42.46
N ILE A 259 10.85 11.02 -42.77
CA ILE A 259 10.27 10.88 -44.12
C ILE A 259 9.52 12.15 -44.54
N SER A 260 8.75 12.76 -43.64
CA SER A 260 8.04 14.01 -43.93
C SER A 260 9.02 15.16 -44.20
N MET A 261 10.11 15.26 -43.43
CA MET A 261 11.15 16.28 -43.64
C MET A 261 11.94 16.04 -44.94
N SER A 262 12.20 14.80 -45.34
CA SER A 262 12.90 14.50 -46.60
C SER A 262 12.05 14.74 -47.86
N LYS A 263 10.72 14.77 -47.72
CA LYS A 263 9.77 15.13 -48.79
C LYS A 263 9.63 16.65 -49.01
N GLY A 264 10.41 17.48 -48.32
CA GLY A 264 10.42 18.93 -48.53
C GLY A 264 9.28 19.70 -47.84
N LEU A 265 8.53 19.05 -46.93
CA LEU A 265 7.54 19.71 -46.10
C LEU A 265 8.27 20.57 -45.04
N SER A 266 8.28 21.89 -45.23
CA SER A 266 8.92 22.84 -44.32
C SER A 266 7.98 23.42 -43.27
N ASP A 267 6.65 23.29 -43.45
CA ASP A 267 5.67 23.75 -42.48
C ASP A 267 5.45 22.72 -41.37
N THR A 268 5.76 23.13 -40.14
CA THR A 268 5.62 22.32 -38.93
C THR A 268 4.20 21.79 -38.73
N LYS A 269 3.17 22.51 -39.20
CA LYS A 269 1.78 22.03 -39.11
C LYS A 269 1.50 20.83 -40.02
N GLU A 270 2.06 20.80 -41.23
CA GLU A 270 1.85 19.69 -42.17
C GLU A 270 2.63 18.43 -41.77
N VAL A 271 3.81 18.59 -41.18
CA VAL A 271 4.58 17.46 -40.64
C VAL A 271 3.82 16.80 -39.47
N VAL A 272 3.28 17.60 -38.54
CA VAL A 272 2.51 17.09 -37.39
C VAL A 272 1.22 16.39 -37.85
N SER A 273 0.50 16.96 -38.81
CA SER A 273 -0.70 16.34 -39.40
C SER A 273 -0.38 14.99 -40.06
N ASN A 274 0.69 14.91 -40.85
CA ASN A 274 1.11 13.67 -41.51
C ASN A 274 1.62 12.58 -40.56
N VAL A 275 2.25 12.96 -39.44
CA VAL A 275 2.81 12.01 -38.47
C VAL A 275 1.72 11.42 -37.56
N LEU A 276 0.71 12.23 -37.21
CA LEU A 276 -0.35 11.85 -36.26
C LEU A 276 -1.63 11.34 -36.93
N GLY A 277 -1.93 11.74 -38.17
CA GLY A 277 -3.20 11.46 -38.86
C GLY A 277 -4.41 12.14 -38.20
N ASP A 278 -5.56 12.16 -38.89
CA ASP A 278 -6.82 12.84 -38.47
C ASP A 278 -7.48 12.31 -37.18
N LYS A 279 -6.81 11.46 -36.39
CA LYS A 279 -7.31 11.02 -35.07
C LYS A 279 -6.78 11.91 -33.96
N LEU A 280 -7.15 13.20 -33.99
CA LEU A 280 -7.18 14.03 -32.79
C LEU A 280 -8.52 13.81 -32.08
N ALA A 281 -8.61 12.74 -31.28
CA ALA A 281 -9.56 12.74 -30.18
C ALA A 281 -9.02 13.67 -29.09
N ASP A 282 -9.86 14.60 -28.64
CA ASP A 282 -9.57 15.73 -27.74
C ASP A 282 -8.57 15.40 -26.62
N ARG A 283 -7.33 15.86 -26.78
CA ARG A 283 -6.39 16.01 -25.67
C ARG A 283 -6.44 17.46 -25.20
N LYS A 284 -7.04 17.67 -24.02
CA LYS A 284 -7.20 18.97 -23.32
C LYS A 284 -5.89 19.69 -22.93
N PHE A 285 -4.71 19.12 -23.22
CA PHE A 285 -3.43 19.66 -22.78
C PHE A 285 -2.47 19.91 -23.96
N LEU A 286 -2.75 20.96 -24.73
CA LEU A 286 -1.75 21.62 -25.55
C LEU A 286 -2.03 23.13 -25.50
N ASP A 287 -1.75 23.74 -24.35
CA ASP A 287 -1.76 25.20 -24.24
C ASP A 287 -0.49 25.75 -24.92
N LYS A 288 -0.68 26.20 -26.17
CA LYS A 288 0.35 26.42 -27.21
C LYS A 288 1.25 27.65 -27.03
N LYS A 289 1.42 28.21 -25.82
CA LYS A 289 2.14 29.50 -25.68
C LYS A 289 3.50 29.49 -24.98
N LYS A 290 3.97 28.37 -24.42
CA LYS A 290 5.26 28.37 -23.67
C LYS A 290 6.38 27.47 -24.20
N MET A 291 6.12 26.61 -25.18
CA MET A 291 7.13 25.62 -25.61
C MET A 291 8.09 26.08 -26.73
N PHE A 292 7.91 27.28 -27.31
CA PHE A 292 8.74 27.76 -28.44
C PHE A 292 9.41 29.13 -28.23
N ALA A 293 9.45 29.65 -27.00
CA ALA A 293 10.39 30.72 -26.69
C ALA A 293 11.74 30.08 -26.39
N GLU A 294 12.81 30.58 -27.01
CA GLU A 294 14.23 30.22 -26.78
C GLU A 294 14.88 29.13 -27.65
N ILE A 295 14.66 29.15 -28.97
CA ILE A 295 15.72 28.71 -29.89
C ILE A 295 16.06 29.87 -30.82
N ASN A 296 17.01 30.69 -30.39
CA ASN A 296 17.62 31.76 -31.18
C ASN A 296 18.77 31.14 -31.99
N ILE A 297 18.57 30.86 -33.27
CA ILE A 297 19.67 30.51 -34.19
C ILE A 297 20.01 31.78 -34.97
N LYS A 298 21.12 32.42 -34.61
CA LYS A 298 21.73 33.49 -35.41
C LYS A 298 22.25 32.91 -36.73
N GLN A 299 22.03 33.68 -37.80
CA GLN A 299 22.59 33.51 -39.15
C GLN A 299 24.12 33.53 -39.12
#